data_AF-A0A7I7MGB2-F1
#
_entry.id   AF-A0A7I7MGB2-F1
#
_cell.length_a   1.000
_cell.length_b   1.000
_cell.length_c   1.000
_cell.angle_alpha   90.00
_cell.angle_beta   90.00
_cell.angle_gamma   90.00
#
_symmetry.space_group_name_H-M   'P 1'
#
loop_
_entity.id
_entity.type
_entity.pdbx_description
1 polymer ?
#
loop_
_entity_poly.entity_id
_entity_poly.type
_entity_poly.pdbx_seq_one_letter_code
_entity_poly.pdbx_strand_id
1 'polypeptide(L)'
;MKKTMSLAVLVTAAVPLGLWKASPSSADGAGVQISRNDERPAVSGPETTFTGDVSVKLLFEPNGSRTVSSAEVSFTPCARTAWHTHPAGQTLIVTSGSGWVQEWGGRVRTSLPATSSGPTPESSTGTARRQRRR
;
A
#
# COMPACT_ATOMS: atom_id res chain seq x y z
N MET A 1 -8.76 -27.72 50.32
CA MET A 1 -7.67 -28.69 50.58
C MET A 1 -8.01 -30.00 49.87
N LYS A 2 -6.99 -30.72 49.33
CA LYS A 2 -7.00 -32.07 48.71
C LYS A 2 -7.36 -32.06 47.19
N LYS A 3 -6.43 -31.71 46.30
CA LYS A 3 -5.41 -32.54 45.58
C LYS A 3 -5.97 -33.47 44.48
N THR A 4 -5.66 -33.06 43.23
CA THR A 4 -5.23 -33.83 42.03
C THR A 4 -6.12 -34.92 41.43
N MET A 5 -6.33 -34.88 40.10
CA MET A 5 -5.58 -35.69 39.13
C MET A 5 -5.66 -35.08 37.71
N SER A 6 -4.50 -34.96 37.08
CA SER A 6 -4.30 -34.58 35.68
C SER A 6 -4.83 -35.68 34.75
N LEU A 7 -5.42 -35.28 33.62
CA LEU A 7 -5.48 -36.11 32.42
C LEU A 7 -4.91 -35.30 31.25
N ALA A 8 -3.64 -35.54 30.97
CA ALA A 8 -2.98 -35.05 29.76
C ALA A 8 -3.42 -35.94 28.59
N VAL A 9 -4.25 -35.40 27.69
CA VAL A 9 -4.50 -36.02 26.39
C VAL A 9 -3.40 -35.54 25.46
N LEU A 10 -2.43 -36.40 25.23
CA LEU A 10 -1.38 -36.22 24.23
C LEU A 10 -1.97 -36.58 22.85
N VAL A 11 -2.51 -35.60 22.13
CA VAL A 11 -2.80 -35.76 20.69
C VAL A 11 -1.48 -35.60 19.95
N THR A 12 -0.83 -36.71 19.63
CA THR A 12 0.24 -36.73 18.62
C THR A 12 -0.42 -36.68 17.25
N ALA A 13 -0.66 -35.48 16.73
CA ALA A 13 -0.86 -35.29 15.31
C ALA A 13 0.52 -35.41 14.64
N ALA A 14 0.74 -36.50 13.91
CA ALA A 14 1.89 -36.65 13.03
C ALA A 14 1.78 -35.57 11.94
N VAL A 15 2.54 -34.48 12.09
CA VAL A 15 2.70 -33.47 11.05
C VAL A 15 3.64 -34.08 10.01
N PRO A 16 3.19 -34.36 8.77
CA PRO A 16 4.11 -34.81 7.74
C PRO A 16 5.18 -33.75 7.52
N LEU A 17 6.44 -34.12 7.77
CA LEU A 17 7.60 -33.40 7.27
C LEU A 17 7.56 -33.46 5.74
N GLY A 18 6.94 -32.46 5.13
CA GLY A 18 6.70 -32.43 3.69
C GLY A 18 6.51 -31.03 3.17
N LEU A 19 7.64 -30.40 2.86
CA LEU A 19 7.81 -29.16 2.08
C LEU A 19 6.99 -27.95 2.57
N TRP A 20 7.53 -27.26 3.58
CA TRP A 20 7.51 -25.82 3.50
C TRP A 20 8.28 -25.44 2.23
N LYS A 21 7.58 -25.06 1.16
CA LYS A 21 8.24 -24.29 0.10
C LYS A 21 8.61 -22.98 0.77
N ALA A 22 9.88 -22.84 1.15
CA ALA A 22 10.46 -21.53 1.37
C ALA A 22 10.09 -20.71 0.12
N SER A 23 9.30 -19.65 0.30
CA SER A 23 9.22 -18.62 -0.72
C SER A 23 10.68 -18.25 -1.04
N PRO A 24 11.07 -18.15 -2.32
CA PRO A 24 12.39 -17.62 -2.62
C PRO A 24 12.49 -16.27 -1.94
N SER A 25 13.26 -16.21 -0.86
CA SER A 25 13.83 -14.96 -0.42
C SER A 25 14.70 -14.55 -1.59
N SER A 26 14.23 -13.59 -2.38
CA SER A 26 15.08 -12.93 -3.36
C SER A 26 16.24 -12.35 -2.58
N ALA A 27 17.34 -13.09 -2.55
CA ALA A 27 18.59 -12.68 -1.97
C ALA A 27 19.21 -11.65 -2.90
N ASP A 28 18.65 -10.45 -2.93
CA ASP A 28 19.13 -9.35 -3.77
C ASP A 28 19.65 -8.21 -2.90
N GLY A 29 20.65 -8.55 -2.09
CA GLY A 29 21.48 -7.60 -1.38
C GLY A 29 22.84 -7.47 -2.06
N ALA A 30 22.94 -6.67 -3.13
CA ALA A 30 24.14 -5.91 -3.56
C ALA A 30 24.10 -5.44 -5.03
N GLY A 31 23.28 -6.06 -5.90
CA GLY A 31 23.28 -5.80 -7.35
C GLY A 31 22.20 -4.84 -7.85
N VAL A 32 22.32 -4.42 -9.12
CA VAL A 32 21.27 -3.69 -9.85
C VAL A 32 20.09 -4.63 -10.09
N GLN A 33 18.90 -4.22 -9.64
CA GLN A 33 17.65 -4.95 -9.85
C GLN A 33 16.84 -4.28 -10.95
N ILE A 34 16.55 -5.03 -12.01
CA ILE A 34 15.70 -4.59 -13.13
C ILE A 34 14.42 -5.41 -13.08
N SER A 35 13.30 -4.72 -13.12
CA SER A 35 11.96 -5.31 -13.18
C SER A 35 11.21 -4.60 -14.29
N ARG A 36 10.48 -5.36 -15.11
CA ARG A 36 9.77 -4.80 -16.27
C ARG A 36 8.37 -4.33 -15.88
N ASN A 37 7.77 -3.52 -16.74
CA ASN A 37 6.48 -2.91 -16.44
C ASN A 37 5.33 -3.94 -16.50
N ASP A 38 5.40 -4.87 -17.45
CA ASP A 38 4.47 -5.96 -17.71
C ASP A 38 4.48 -7.05 -16.62
N GLU A 39 5.60 -7.25 -15.95
CA GLU A 39 5.74 -8.19 -14.83
C GLU A 39 4.98 -7.78 -13.56
N ARG A 40 4.52 -6.52 -13.49
CA ARG A 40 3.79 -5.96 -12.34
C ARG A 40 2.36 -5.62 -12.76
N PRO A 41 1.42 -6.57 -12.66
CA PRO A 41 0.03 -6.27 -12.90
C PRO A 41 -0.46 -5.27 -11.85
N ALA A 42 -1.27 -4.30 -12.29
CA ALA A 42 -1.98 -3.45 -11.36
C ALA A 42 -3.18 -4.22 -10.78
N VAL A 43 -3.49 -3.97 -9.51
CA VAL A 43 -4.61 -4.59 -8.80
C VAL A 43 -5.61 -3.53 -8.39
N SER A 44 -6.89 -3.92 -8.28
CA SER A 44 -7.91 -3.01 -7.76
C SER A 44 -7.65 -2.68 -6.30
N GLY A 45 -7.78 -1.41 -5.94
CA GLY A 45 -7.67 -0.93 -4.57
C GLY A 45 -8.82 -1.46 -3.71
N PRO A 46 -8.55 -1.98 -2.50
CA PRO A 46 -9.61 -2.49 -1.64
C PRO A 46 -10.57 -1.37 -1.19
N GLU A 47 -11.88 -1.64 -1.22
CA GLU A 47 -12.95 -0.70 -0.83
C GLU A 47 -12.85 -0.22 0.63
N THR A 48 -12.11 -0.95 1.47
CA THR A 48 -11.83 -0.55 2.86
C THR A 48 -10.84 0.62 2.93
N THR A 49 -10.01 0.80 1.90
CA THR A 49 -8.96 1.83 1.84
C THR A 49 -9.27 2.92 0.82
N PHE A 50 -10.15 2.63 -0.15
CA PHE A 50 -10.47 3.53 -1.25
C PHE A 50 -11.98 3.68 -1.44
N THR A 51 -12.39 4.84 -1.94
CA THR A 51 -13.73 5.08 -2.48
C THR A 51 -13.60 5.33 -3.98
N GLY A 52 -14.45 4.69 -4.78
CA GLY A 52 -14.36 4.73 -6.25
C GLY A 52 -13.31 3.77 -6.80
N ASP A 53 -13.14 3.77 -8.12
CA ASP A 53 -12.22 2.84 -8.79
C ASP A 53 -10.78 3.33 -8.69
N VAL A 54 -9.93 2.50 -8.10
CA VAL A 54 -8.50 2.79 -7.93
C VAL A 54 -7.70 1.58 -8.39
N SER A 55 -6.67 1.83 -9.20
CA SER A 55 -5.72 0.82 -9.64
C SER A 55 -4.38 1.07 -8.94
N VAL A 56 -3.85 0.04 -8.28
CA VAL A 56 -2.62 0.09 -7.51
C VAL A 56 -1.59 -0.83 -8.17
N LYS A 57 -0.45 -0.27 -8.53
CA LYS A 57 0.68 -1.02 -9.10
C LYS A 57 1.90 -0.86 -8.19
N LEU A 58 2.29 -1.94 -7.52
CA LEU A 58 3.46 -1.94 -6.65
C LEU A 58 4.73 -1.87 -7.50
N LEU A 59 5.57 -0.85 -7.28
CA LEU A 59 6.82 -0.66 -8.03
C LEU A 59 7.97 -1.43 -7.40
N PHE A 60 8.12 -1.32 -6.08
CA PHE A 60 9.05 -2.11 -5.28
C PHE A 60 8.61 -2.19 -3.81
N GLU A 61 9.06 -3.25 -3.14
CA GLU A 61 8.82 -3.50 -1.72
C GLU A 61 10.06 -3.21 -0.87
N PRO A 62 9.89 -3.05 0.45
CA PRO A 62 11.01 -3.01 1.38
C PRO A 62 11.77 -4.33 1.33
N ASN A 63 13.08 -4.26 1.50
CA ASN A 63 13.95 -5.43 1.59
C ASN A 63 15.09 -5.17 2.58
N GLY A 64 16.07 -6.07 2.66
CA GLY A 64 17.20 -5.93 3.60
C GLY A 64 18.00 -4.63 3.46
N SER A 65 17.94 -3.96 2.30
CA SER A 65 18.67 -2.71 2.03
C SER A 65 17.76 -1.48 1.92
N ARG A 66 16.43 -1.65 1.85
CA ARG A 66 15.46 -0.57 1.62
C ARG A 66 14.31 -0.70 2.60
N THR A 67 14.03 0.36 3.36
CA THR A 67 12.96 0.35 4.37
C THR A 67 11.62 0.90 3.87
N VAL A 68 11.57 1.35 2.61
CA VAL A 68 10.40 1.99 2.01
C VAL A 68 9.86 1.15 0.85
N SER A 69 8.54 1.20 0.66
CA SER A 69 7.87 0.70 -0.54
C SER A 69 7.51 1.86 -1.46
N SER A 70 7.24 1.55 -2.73
CA SER A 70 6.68 2.51 -3.68
C SER A 70 5.63 1.85 -4.55
N ALA A 71 4.56 2.58 -4.84
CA ALA A 71 3.50 2.16 -5.73
C ALA A 71 3.08 3.32 -6.64
N GLU A 72 2.70 2.99 -7.87
CA GLU A 72 1.96 3.87 -8.76
C GLU A 72 0.46 3.63 -8.50
N VAL A 73 -0.29 4.70 -8.28
CA VAL A 73 -1.72 4.62 -7.96
C VAL A 73 -2.50 5.51 -8.92
N SER A 74 -3.40 4.90 -9.67
CA SER A 74 -4.27 5.58 -10.62
C SER A 74 -5.68 5.63 -10.06
N PHE A 75 -6.24 6.83 -10.02
CA PHE A 75 -7.59 7.10 -9.54
C PHE A 75 -8.47 7.40 -10.75
N THR A 76 -9.71 6.92 -10.75
CA THR A 76 -10.74 7.46 -11.65
C THR A 76 -11.32 8.76 -11.09
N PRO A 77 -12.00 9.58 -11.91
CA PRO A 77 -12.61 10.81 -11.41
C PRO A 77 -13.43 10.59 -10.13
N CYS A 78 -13.25 11.48 -9.15
CA CYS A 78 -13.84 11.40 -7.81
C CYS A 78 -13.34 10.27 -6.89
N ALA A 79 -12.50 9.34 -7.36
CA ALA A 79 -11.93 8.29 -6.52
C ALA A 79 -10.90 8.86 -5.53
N ARG A 80 -10.80 8.25 -4.34
CA ARG A 80 -9.96 8.78 -3.26
C ARG A 80 -9.60 7.75 -2.22
N THR A 81 -8.53 8.02 -1.46
CA THR A 81 -8.21 7.23 -0.27
C THR A 81 -9.16 7.56 0.89
N ALA A 82 -9.39 6.58 1.75
CA ALA A 82 -9.84 6.80 3.12
C ALA A 82 -8.81 7.64 3.89
N TRP A 83 -9.22 8.22 5.01
CA TRP A 83 -8.32 8.93 5.91
C TRP A 83 -7.34 7.94 6.55
N HIS A 84 -6.03 8.18 6.41
CA HIS A 84 -5.00 7.31 6.96
C HIS A 84 -3.74 8.10 7.38
N THR A 85 -2.83 7.43 8.09
CA THR A 85 -1.52 7.99 8.46
C THR A 85 -0.40 7.05 8.04
N HIS A 86 0.74 7.63 7.67
CA HIS A 86 2.01 6.92 7.50
C HIS A 86 2.98 7.36 8.60
N PRO A 87 3.48 6.46 9.47
CA PRO A 87 4.37 6.81 10.57
C PRO A 87 5.66 7.53 10.13
N ALA A 88 6.25 7.09 9.02
CA ALA A 88 7.47 7.67 8.44
C ALA A 88 7.19 8.84 7.46
N GLY A 89 5.94 9.28 7.34
CA GLY A 89 5.52 10.21 6.29
C GLY A 89 5.24 9.53 4.95
N GLN A 90 4.90 10.33 3.95
CA GLN A 90 4.58 9.88 2.60
C GLN A 90 5.01 10.95 1.60
N THR A 91 5.63 10.53 0.50
CA THR A 91 5.96 11.39 -0.63
C THR A 91 5.10 10.99 -1.82
N LEU A 92 4.51 11.97 -2.50
CA LEU A 92 3.69 11.78 -3.70
C LEU A 92 4.37 12.43 -4.90
N ILE A 93 4.48 11.71 -6.00
CA ILE A 93 4.95 12.23 -7.29
C ILE A 93 3.76 12.13 -8.25
N VAL A 94 3.27 13.27 -8.72
CA VAL A 94 2.17 13.32 -9.69
C VAL A 94 2.75 13.11 -11.08
N THR A 95 2.48 11.96 -11.68
CA THR A 95 2.99 11.61 -13.01
C THR A 95 2.06 12.03 -14.14
N SER A 96 0.75 12.10 -13.89
CA SER A 96 -0.27 12.50 -14.86
C SER A 96 -1.57 12.92 -14.15
N GLY A 97 -2.46 13.58 -14.90
CA GLY A 97 -3.77 13.99 -14.40
C GLY A 97 -3.69 15.08 -13.34
N SER A 98 -4.85 15.44 -12.78
CA SER A 98 -4.95 16.43 -11.69
C SER A 98 -5.79 15.89 -10.56
N GLY A 99 -5.51 16.33 -9.34
CA GLY A 99 -6.19 15.81 -8.16
C GLY A 99 -6.11 16.75 -6.97
N TRP A 100 -6.52 16.23 -5.81
CA TRP A 100 -6.47 16.96 -4.55
C TRP A 100 -5.70 16.17 -3.49
N VAL A 101 -5.05 16.88 -2.59
CA VAL A 101 -4.39 16.33 -1.40
C VAL A 101 -4.87 17.10 -0.19
N GLN A 102 -5.26 16.40 0.87
CA GLN A 102 -5.70 17.06 2.09
C GLN A 102 -5.10 16.43 3.34
N GLU A 103 -4.61 17.27 4.25
CA GLU A 103 -4.32 16.87 5.63
C GLU A 103 -5.52 17.16 6.53
N TRP A 104 -5.76 16.33 7.55
CA TRP A 104 -6.86 16.52 8.50
C TRP A 104 -6.82 17.89 9.16
N GLY A 105 -7.93 18.63 9.06
CA GLY A 105 -8.04 20.01 9.55
C GLY A 105 -7.25 21.05 8.73
N GLY A 106 -6.52 20.63 7.70
CA GLY A 106 -5.78 21.49 6.79
C GLY A 106 -6.58 21.87 5.55
N ARG A 107 -6.04 22.85 4.81
CA ARG A 107 -6.56 23.28 3.50
C ARG A 107 -6.30 22.19 2.46
N VAL A 108 -7.28 21.97 1.58
CA VAL A 108 -7.12 21.10 0.41
C VAL A 108 -6.11 21.74 -0.56
N ARG A 109 -5.13 20.97 -1.01
CA ARG A 109 -4.11 21.37 -1.99
C ARG A 109 -4.40 20.67 -3.31
N THR A 110 -4.34 21.40 -4.42
CA THR A 110 -4.42 20.78 -5.74
C THR A 110 -3.08 20.13 -6.08
N SER A 111 -3.12 18.88 -6.54
CA SER A 111 -2.00 18.20 -7.17
C SER A 111 -2.14 18.35 -8.68
N LEU A 112 -1.36 19.24 -9.28
CA LEU A 112 -1.27 19.39 -10.73
C LEU A 112 -0.08 18.56 -11.26
N PRO A 113 -0.15 18.04 -12.49
CA PRO A 113 1.06 17.63 -13.19
C PRO A 113 1.88 18.91 -13.46
N ALA A 114 3.16 18.78 -13.82
CA ALA A 114 4.06 19.92 -14.00
C ALA A 114 3.65 20.94 -15.10
N THR A 115 2.43 20.85 -15.67
CA THR A 115 1.96 21.75 -16.73
C THR A 115 0.46 22.04 -16.62
N SER A 116 0.15 23.32 -16.37
CA SER A 116 -1.11 24.08 -16.60
C SER A 116 -2.32 23.94 -15.64
N SER A 117 -2.86 25.12 -15.29
CA SER A 117 -4.16 25.50 -14.69
C SER A 117 -4.95 24.49 -13.84
N GLY A 118 -5.28 24.90 -12.60
CA GLY A 118 -6.04 24.13 -11.60
C GLY A 118 -7.33 23.45 -12.11
N PRO A 119 -7.63 22.22 -11.66
CA PRO A 119 -8.84 21.50 -12.06
C PRO A 119 -10.08 22.05 -11.35
N THR A 120 -11.22 21.98 -12.03
CA THR A 120 -12.55 22.08 -11.40
C THR A 120 -12.87 20.76 -10.67
N PRO A 121 -13.74 20.75 -9.64
CA PRO A 121 -14.03 19.56 -8.84
C PRO A 121 -14.43 18.33 -9.67
N GLU A 122 -15.15 18.55 -10.78
CA GLU A 122 -15.69 17.50 -11.65
C GLU A 122 -14.68 16.91 -12.65
N SER A 123 -13.57 17.61 -12.91
CA SER A 123 -12.51 17.15 -13.82
C SER A 123 -11.33 16.50 -13.09
N SER A 124 -11.38 16.42 -11.75
CA SER A 124 -10.28 15.88 -10.95
C SER A 124 -10.23 14.35 -11.00
N THR A 125 -9.08 13.82 -11.41
CA THR A 125 -8.77 12.40 -11.58
C THR A 125 -8.66 11.65 -10.25
N GLY A 126 -8.56 12.33 -9.10
CA GLY A 126 -8.61 11.67 -7.79
C GLY A 126 -8.17 12.54 -6.62
N THR A 127 -8.30 12.03 -5.39
CA THR A 127 -7.87 12.74 -4.17
C THR A 127 -7.12 11.83 -3.18
N ALA A 128 -5.93 12.24 -2.73
CA ALA A 128 -5.23 11.61 -1.61
C ALA A 128 -5.56 12.33 -0.29
N ARG A 129 -5.94 11.59 0.76
CA ARG A 129 -6.35 12.15 2.06
C ARG A 129 -5.49 11.60 3.19
N ARG A 130 -4.96 12.49 4.03
CA ARG A 130 -4.01 12.19 5.12
C ARG A 130 -4.50 12.73 6.47
N GLN A 131 -4.38 11.95 7.53
CA GLN A 131 -4.53 12.46 8.90
C GLN A 131 -3.20 13.07 9.40
N ARG A 132 -3.28 14.24 10.02
CA ARG A 132 -2.17 14.80 10.80
C ARG A 132 -2.26 14.19 12.20
N ARG A 133 -1.15 13.70 12.76
CA ARG A 133 -1.12 13.31 14.18
C ARG A 133 -1.47 14.56 15.00
N ARG A 134 -2.36 14.39 15.98
CA ARG A 134 -2.58 15.37 17.05
C ARG A 134 -1.26 15.64 17.77
#